data_AF-A0A9Q0ETE1-F1
#
_entry.id   AF-A0A9Q0ETE1-F1
#
_cell.length_a   1.000
_cell.length_b   1.000
_cell.length_c   1.000
_cell.angle_alpha   90.00
_cell.angle_beta   90.00
_cell.angle_gamma   90.00
#
_symmetry.space_group_name_H-M   'P 1'
#
loop_
_entity.id
_entity.type
_entity.pdbx_description
1 polymer ?
#
loop_
_entity_poly.entity_id
_entity_poly.type
_entity_poly.pdbx_seq_one_letter_code
_entity_poly.pdbx_strand_id
1 'polypeptide(L)'
;MTGRVSELFVSFEESPQGAASLAQVHKAVLHDGRTVAVKVQHPKVQSQSSKDILVMEVLVRAVHWLFPDLAFMWLVEEAKKNMPLELDFLNEGRNAEKVAQMLSHFTFLKVPQIHWELSTKRILTMEFAEGGQVNDRDYMRRHGIDVNQTGV
;
A
#
# COMPACT_ATOMS: atom_id res chain seq x y z
N MET A 1 -16.34 -2.16 8.57
CA MET A 1 -15.85 -1.67 9.87
C MET A 1 -16.74 -0.52 10.34
N THR A 2 -17.44 -0.72 11.46
CA THR A 2 -18.27 0.31 12.11
C THR A 2 -17.95 0.24 13.59
N GLY A 3 -17.34 1.28 14.15
CA GLY A 3 -16.87 1.32 15.54
C GLY A 3 -15.83 2.42 15.72
N ARG A 4 -15.70 2.93 16.95
CA ARG A 4 -14.63 3.89 17.27
C ARG A 4 -13.29 3.15 17.36
N VAL A 5 -12.19 3.84 17.08
CA VAL A 5 -10.83 3.25 17.17
C VAL A 5 -10.60 2.59 18.52
N SER A 6 -11.02 3.23 19.61
CA SER A 6 -10.92 2.70 20.98
C SER A 6 -11.74 1.43 21.25
N GLU A 7 -12.74 1.13 20.43
CA GLU A 7 -13.53 -0.10 20.54
C GLU A 7 -12.85 -1.26 19.81
N LEU A 8 -12.12 -0.95 18.73
CA LEU A 8 -11.49 -1.94 17.85
C LEU A 8 -10.07 -2.31 18.27
N PHE A 9 -9.36 -1.39 18.93
CA PHE A 9 -7.95 -1.53 19.29
C PHE A 9 -7.73 -1.19 20.77
N VAL A 10 -6.81 -1.91 21.41
CA VAL A 10 -6.29 -1.59 22.75
C VAL A 10 -5.45 -0.33 22.70
N SER A 11 -4.62 -0.19 21.66
CA SER A 11 -3.86 1.01 21.38
C SER A 11 -3.78 1.25 19.88
N PHE A 12 -3.69 2.52 19.50
CA PHE A 12 -3.57 2.96 18.12
C PHE A 12 -2.63 4.16 18.09
N GLU A 13 -1.54 4.06 17.33
CA GLU A 13 -0.57 5.15 17.20
C GLU A 13 -1.11 6.22 16.24
N GLU A 14 -1.44 7.40 16.78
CA GLU A 14 -1.95 8.52 15.97
C GLU A 14 -0.92 9.03 14.96
N SER A 15 0.37 8.99 15.32
CA SER A 15 1.45 9.29 14.38
C SER A 15 1.62 8.13 13.40
N PRO A 16 1.51 8.36 12.08
CA PRO A 16 1.74 7.30 11.11
C PRO A 16 3.22 6.90 11.10
N GLN A 17 3.49 5.60 11.02
CA GLN A 17 4.85 5.07 10.86
C GLN A 17 5.39 5.25 9.43
N GLY A 18 4.49 5.45 8.46
CA GLY A 18 4.85 5.69 7.07
C GLY A 18 3.70 6.28 6.28
N ALA A 19 4.05 7.00 5.22
CA ALA A 19 3.12 7.47 4.20
C ALA A 19 3.41 6.71 2.90
N ALA A 20 2.37 6.12 2.32
CA ALA A 20 2.34 5.66 0.94
C ALA A 20 1.63 6.71 0.08
N SER A 21 1.72 6.60 -1.25
CA SER A 21 1.15 7.62 -2.16
C SER A 21 -0.33 7.94 -1.91
N LEU A 22 -1.14 6.95 -1.54
CA LEU A 22 -2.60 7.09 -1.36
C LEU A 22 -3.07 7.00 0.11
N ALA A 23 -2.18 6.69 1.06
CA ALA A 23 -2.57 6.28 2.40
C ALA A 23 -1.48 6.46 3.46
N GLN A 24 -1.90 6.47 4.71
CA GLN A 24 -1.03 6.44 5.90
C GLN A 24 -1.08 5.05 6.53
N VAL A 25 0.02 4.63 7.16
CA VAL A 25 0.08 3.37 7.91
C VAL A 25 0.31 3.67 9.39
N HIS A 26 -0.57 3.14 10.23
CA HIS A 26 -0.53 3.28 11.68
C HIS A 26 -0.23 1.95 12.35
N LYS A 27 0.49 1.96 13.47
CA LYS A 27 0.57 0.79 14.36
C LYS A 27 -0.68 0.72 15.23
N ALA A 28 -1.18 -0.48 15.48
CA ALA A 28 -2.19 -0.70 16.49
C ALA A 28 -2.00 -2.05 17.17
N VAL A 29 -2.66 -2.23 18.32
CA VAL A 29 -2.69 -3.48 19.08
C VAL A 29 -4.15 -3.92 19.25
N LEU A 30 -4.45 -5.17 18.90
CA LEU A 30 -5.76 -5.78 19.05
C LEU A 30 -6.03 -6.21 20.51
N HIS A 31 -7.29 -6.47 20.85
CA HIS A 31 -7.69 -6.95 22.19
C HIS A 31 -7.13 -8.32 22.57
N ASP A 32 -6.70 -9.11 21.59
CA ASP A 32 -6.00 -10.38 21.81
C ASP A 32 -4.47 -10.23 21.91
N GLY A 33 -3.96 -8.99 21.90
CA GLY A 33 -2.54 -8.66 22.04
C GLY A 33 -1.75 -8.66 20.73
N ARG A 34 -2.34 -9.06 19.60
CA ARG A 34 -1.64 -9.03 18.30
C ARG A 34 -1.39 -7.58 17.84
N THR A 35 -0.19 -7.33 17.32
CA THR A 35 0.18 -6.05 16.72
C THR A 35 -0.14 -6.04 15.23
N VAL A 36 -0.79 -4.98 14.76
CA VAL A 36 -1.24 -4.83 13.37
C VAL A 36 -0.79 -3.50 12.77
N ALA A 37 -0.61 -3.51 11.45
CA ALA A 37 -0.50 -2.33 10.61
C ALA A 37 -1.89 -1.97 10.06
N VAL A 38 -2.32 -0.73 10.27
CA VAL A 38 -3.60 -0.21 9.78
C VAL A 38 -3.32 0.84 8.71
N LYS A 39 -3.52 0.48 7.44
CA LYS A 39 -3.38 1.36 6.29
C LYS A 39 -4.69 2.09 6.03
N VAL A 40 -4.68 3.42 6.09
CA VAL A 40 -5.86 4.28 5.98
C VAL A 40 -5.72 5.21 4.78
N GLN A 41 -6.65 5.13 3.82
CA GLN A 41 -6.66 6.03 2.67
C GLN A 41 -6.83 7.49 3.08
N HIS A 42 -6.11 8.39 2.40
CA HIS A 42 -6.33 9.82 2.58
C HIS A 42 -7.79 10.21 2.26
N PRO A 43 -8.43 11.09 3.05
CA PRO A 43 -9.87 11.37 2.92
C PRO A 43 -10.32 11.79 1.51
N LYS A 44 -9.47 12.53 0.79
CA LYS A 44 -9.81 13.09 -0.53
C LYS A 44 -9.23 12.30 -1.71
N VAL A 45 -8.49 11.22 -1.46
CA VAL A 45 -7.71 10.55 -2.52
C VAL A 45 -8.60 10.09 -3.68
N GLN A 46 -9.74 9.46 -3.40
CA GLN A 46 -10.62 8.94 -4.44
C GLN A 46 -11.20 10.04 -5.34
N SER A 47 -11.62 11.18 -4.76
CA SER A 47 -12.19 12.28 -5.56
C SER A 47 -11.12 13.12 -6.26
N GLN A 48 -9.89 13.13 -5.77
CA GLN A 48 -8.77 13.80 -6.44
C GLN A 48 -8.19 12.95 -7.56
N SER A 49 -8.03 11.63 -7.37
CA SER A 49 -7.50 10.72 -8.39
C SER A 49 -8.27 10.81 -9.72
N SER A 50 -9.60 10.88 -9.69
CA SER A 50 -10.39 11.04 -10.92
C SER A 50 -10.15 12.37 -11.63
N LYS A 51 -9.89 13.45 -10.87
CA LYS A 51 -9.57 14.78 -11.43
C LYS A 51 -8.15 14.78 -11.99
N ASP A 52 -7.21 14.16 -11.29
CA ASP A 52 -5.82 14.07 -11.72
C ASP A 52 -5.71 13.29 -13.05
N ILE A 53 -6.48 12.21 -13.20
CA ILE A 53 -6.59 11.46 -14.46
C ILE A 53 -7.15 12.33 -15.58
N LEU A 54 -8.18 13.14 -15.30
CA LEU A 54 -8.76 14.06 -16.30
C LEU A 54 -7.73 15.11 -16.73
N VAL A 55 -7.00 15.68 -15.78
CA VAL A 55 -5.94 16.66 -16.04
C VAL A 55 -4.82 16.02 -16.86
N MET A 56 -4.39 14.81 -16.50
CA MET A 56 -3.42 14.04 -17.28
C MET A 56 -3.89 13.83 -18.72
N GLU A 57 -5.15 13.45 -18.93
CA GLU A 57 -5.70 13.26 -20.27
C GLU A 57 -5.66 14.54 -21.10
N VAL A 58 -6.07 15.68 -20.52
CA VAL A 58 -6.03 16.99 -21.20
C VAL A 58 -4.59 17.38 -21.55
N LEU A 59 -3.66 17.22 -20.62
CA LEU A 59 -2.25 17.57 -20.84
C LEU A 59 -1.60 16.68 -21.90
N VAL A 60 -1.84 15.37 -21.86
CA VAL A 60 -1.27 14.44 -22.84
C VAL A 60 -1.83 14.70 -24.24
N ARG A 61 -3.13 15.03 -24.36
CA ARG A 61 -3.72 15.45 -25.65
C ARG A 61 -3.10 16.76 -26.17
N ALA A 62 -2.85 17.73 -25.29
CA ALA A 62 -2.21 18.99 -25.67
C ALA A 62 -0.75 18.78 -26.12
N VAL A 63 0.00 17.93 -25.41
CA VAL A 63 1.37 17.56 -25.80
C VAL A 63 1.37 16.86 -27.16
N HIS A 64 0.47 15.90 -27.39
CA HIS A 64 0.36 15.22 -28.67
C HIS A 64 0.01 16.19 -29.81
N TRP A 65 -0.81 17.21 -29.54
CA TRP A 65 -1.12 18.25 -30.53
C TRP A 65 0.09 19.13 -30.88
N LEU A 66 0.93 19.49 -29.90
CA LEU A 66 2.15 20.27 -30.12
C LEU A 66 3.30 19.44 -30.72
N PHE A 67 3.38 18.16 -30.34
CA PHE A 67 4.45 17.24 -30.68
C PHE A 67 3.84 15.88 -31.08
N PRO A 68 3.41 15.71 -32.34
CA PRO A 68 2.71 14.50 -32.79
C PRO A 68 3.48 13.19 -32.57
N ASP A 69 4.82 13.25 -32.57
CA ASP A 69 5.69 12.10 -32.33
C ASP A 69 5.66 11.60 -30.87
N LEU A 70 5.13 12.41 -29.93
CA LEU A 70 4.97 12.03 -28.53
C LEU A 70 3.58 11.44 -28.28
N ALA A 71 3.49 10.11 -28.26
CA ALA A 71 2.26 9.36 -28.04
C ALA A 71 2.22 8.74 -26.62
N PHE A 72 1.81 9.53 -25.62
CA PHE A 72 1.71 9.09 -24.21
C PHE A 72 0.30 8.68 -23.76
N MET A 73 -0.67 8.58 -24.67
CA MET A 73 -2.06 8.26 -24.32
C MET A 73 -2.19 6.90 -23.60
N TRP A 74 -1.32 5.94 -23.90
CA TRP A 74 -1.30 4.64 -23.23
C TRP A 74 -1.10 4.76 -21.70
N LEU A 75 -0.35 5.77 -21.23
CA LEU A 75 -0.11 6.00 -19.81
C LEU A 75 -1.39 6.45 -19.09
N VAL A 76 -2.18 7.29 -19.75
CA VAL A 76 -3.48 7.76 -19.24
C VAL A 76 -4.46 6.60 -19.13
N GLU A 77 -4.51 5.74 -20.15
CA GLU A 77 -5.37 4.56 -20.14
C GLU A 77 -4.96 3.55 -19.06
N GLU A 78 -3.65 3.35 -18.86
CA GLU A 78 -3.15 2.51 -17.78
C GLU A 78 -3.49 3.09 -16.40
N ALA A 79 -3.36 4.42 -16.21
CA ALA A 79 -3.77 5.08 -14.98
C ALA A 79 -5.29 4.95 -14.72
N LYS A 80 -6.14 5.16 -15.75
CA LYS A 80 -7.60 4.97 -15.67
C LYS A 80 -7.97 3.55 -15.23
N LYS A 81 -7.24 2.56 -15.74
CA LYS A 81 -7.49 1.15 -15.45
C LYS A 81 -7.02 0.76 -14.04
N ASN A 82 -5.85 1.20 -13.62
CA ASN A 82 -5.23 0.75 -12.37
C ASN A 82 -5.66 1.54 -11.15
N MET A 83 -5.96 2.84 -11.30
CA MET A 83 -6.28 3.68 -10.15
C MET A 83 -7.51 3.21 -9.34
N PRO A 84 -8.61 2.72 -9.96
CA PRO A 84 -9.70 2.11 -9.20
C PRO A 84 -9.28 0.88 -8.40
N LEU A 85 -8.31 0.11 -8.90
CA LEU A 85 -7.80 -1.09 -8.22
C LEU A 85 -6.92 -0.72 -7.02
N GLU A 86 -6.11 0.34 -7.14
CA GLU A 86 -5.29 0.87 -6.03
C GLU A 86 -6.15 1.50 -4.93
N LEU A 87 -7.32 2.02 -5.28
CA LEU A 87 -8.29 2.60 -4.34
C LEU A 87 -9.22 1.56 -3.69
N ASP A 88 -9.10 0.28 -4.05
CA ASP A 88 -9.82 -0.81 -3.40
C ASP A 88 -8.85 -1.66 -2.56
N PHE A 89 -8.74 -1.32 -1.28
CA PHE A 89 -7.85 -2.05 -0.36
C PHE A 89 -8.29 -3.49 -0.10
N LEU A 90 -9.53 -3.88 -0.42
CA LEU A 90 -9.91 -5.29 -0.40
C LEU A 90 -9.29 -6.05 -1.57
N ASN A 91 -9.10 -5.39 -2.72
CA ASN A 91 -8.34 -5.96 -3.83
C ASN A 91 -6.86 -6.14 -3.45
N GLU A 92 -6.26 -5.14 -2.80
CA GLU A 92 -4.89 -5.24 -2.26
C GLU A 92 -4.73 -6.43 -1.30
N GLY A 93 -5.64 -6.58 -0.32
CA GLY A 93 -5.58 -7.71 0.61
C GLY A 93 -5.70 -9.08 -0.07
N ARG A 94 -6.55 -9.23 -1.10
CA ARG A 94 -6.70 -10.49 -1.85
C ARG A 94 -5.45 -10.80 -2.65
N ASN A 95 -4.82 -9.77 -3.21
CA ASN A 95 -3.55 -9.93 -3.91
C ASN A 95 -2.44 -10.33 -2.93
N ALA A 96 -2.42 -9.80 -1.71
CA ALA A 96 -1.47 -10.21 -0.67
C ALA A 96 -1.62 -11.71 -0.34
N GLU A 97 -2.86 -12.20 -0.13
CA GLU A 97 -3.10 -13.63 0.12
C GLU A 97 -2.67 -14.51 -1.06
N LYS A 98 -2.93 -14.07 -2.31
CA LYS A 98 -2.48 -14.76 -3.51
C LYS A 98 -0.95 -14.83 -3.58
N VAL A 99 -0.26 -13.74 -3.28
CA VAL A 99 1.22 -13.69 -3.22
C VAL A 99 1.74 -14.61 -2.12
N ALA A 100 1.10 -14.64 -0.95
CA ALA A 100 1.47 -15.53 0.15
C ALA A 100 1.40 -17.00 -0.27
N GLN A 101 0.35 -17.39 -1.00
CA GLN A 101 0.21 -18.74 -1.53
C GLN A 101 1.27 -19.06 -2.59
N MET A 102 1.45 -18.17 -3.57
CA MET A 102 2.43 -18.35 -4.66
C MET A 102 3.87 -18.48 -4.14
N LEU A 103 4.21 -17.74 -3.08
CA LEU A 103 5.57 -17.67 -2.53
C LEU A 103 5.76 -18.50 -1.27
N SER A 104 4.78 -19.34 -0.91
CA SER A 104 4.80 -20.19 0.31
C SER A 104 6.02 -21.12 0.42
N HIS A 105 6.69 -21.41 -0.69
CA HIS A 105 7.90 -22.24 -0.73
C HIS A 105 9.18 -21.49 -0.31
N PHE A 106 9.15 -20.15 -0.22
CA PHE A 106 10.27 -19.35 0.27
C PHE A 106 10.19 -19.15 1.78
N THR A 107 10.98 -19.91 2.54
CA THR A 107 10.99 -19.87 4.01
C THR A 107 11.51 -18.55 4.59
N PHE A 108 12.27 -17.76 3.82
CA PHE A 108 12.79 -16.46 4.22
C PHE A 108 11.82 -15.30 3.96
N LEU A 109 10.71 -15.53 3.23
CA LEU A 109 9.77 -14.50 2.84
C LEU A 109 8.51 -14.59 3.69
N LYS A 110 8.10 -13.46 4.27
CA LYS A 110 6.85 -13.35 5.03
C LYS A 110 5.91 -12.36 4.34
N VAL A 111 4.68 -12.80 4.08
CA VAL A 111 3.58 -11.91 3.67
C VAL A 111 2.65 -11.73 4.87
N PRO A 112 2.38 -10.49 5.32
CA PRO A 112 1.48 -10.23 6.43
C PRO A 112 0.09 -10.83 6.23
N GLN A 113 -0.46 -11.44 7.28
CA GLN A 113 -1.85 -11.92 7.26
C GLN A 113 -2.83 -10.76 7.28
N ILE A 114 -3.94 -10.87 6.53
CA ILE A 114 -4.97 -9.84 6.47
C ILE A 114 -6.02 -10.06 7.55
N HIS A 115 -6.37 -9.00 8.27
CA HIS A 115 -7.49 -8.96 9.21
C HIS A 115 -8.74 -8.44 8.48
N TRP A 116 -9.48 -9.35 7.85
CA TRP A 116 -10.62 -9.01 6.99
C TRP A 116 -11.77 -8.34 7.72
N GLU A 117 -12.03 -8.76 8.96
CA GLU A 117 -13.04 -8.20 9.84
C GLU A 117 -12.77 -6.73 10.22
N LEU A 118 -11.50 -6.32 10.16
CA LEU A 118 -11.04 -4.94 10.38
C LEU A 118 -10.67 -4.23 9.07
N SER A 119 -11.04 -4.78 7.92
CA SER A 119 -10.71 -4.22 6.61
C SER A 119 -11.96 -3.77 5.83
N THR A 120 -11.77 -2.75 4.99
CA THR A 120 -12.79 -2.18 4.10
C THR A 120 -12.11 -1.72 2.81
N LYS A 121 -12.87 -1.18 1.86
CA LYS A 121 -12.27 -0.57 0.66
C LYS A 121 -11.26 0.54 0.95
N ARG A 122 -11.37 1.22 2.10
CA ARG A 122 -10.55 2.39 2.48
C ARG A 122 -9.58 2.13 3.63
N ILE A 123 -9.66 0.97 4.26
CA ILE A 123 -8.86 0.58 5.43
C ILE A 123 -8.37 -0.84 5.21
N LEU A 124 -7.06 -1.08 5.23
CA LEU A 124 -6.48 -2.41 5.23
C LEU A 124 -5.79 -2.65 6.56
N THR A 125 -6.24 -3.66 7.30
CA THR A 125 -5.59 -4.08 8.54
C THR A 125 -4.87 -5.40 8.28
N MET A 126 -3.59 -5.45 8.62
CA MET A 126 -2.75 -6.64 8.41
C MET A 126 -1.77 -6.83 9.57
N GLU A 127 -1.22 -8.03 9.70
CA GLU A 127 -0.16 -8.32 10.66
C GLU A 127 0.98 -7.28 10.55
N PHE A 128 1.47 -6.81 11.70
CA PHE A 128 2.61 -5.90 11.69
C PHE A 128 3.91 -6.69 11.43
N ALA A 129 4.61 -6.37 10.34
CA ALA A 129 5.93 -6.92 10.06
C ALA A 129 7.01 -6.05 10.71
N GLU A 130 7.77 -6.64 11.64
CA GLU A 130 8.92 -5.99 12.26
C GLU A 130 10.17 -6.14 11.39
N GLY A 131 10.99 -5.09 11.33
CA GLY A 131 12.26 -5.11 10.62
C GLY A 131 12.66 -3.74 10.09
N GLY A 132 13.77 -3.70 9.37
CA GLY A 132 14.26 -2.52 8.66
C GLY A 132 13.73 -2.45 7.24
N GLN A 133 13.60 -1.24 6.71
CA GLN A 133 13.31 -1.05 5.30
C GLN A 133 14.47 -1.54 4.44
N VAL A 134 14.18 -2.05 3.24
CA VAL A 134 15.20 -2.56 2.30
C VAL A 134 16.26 -1.51 1.93
N ASN A 135 15.92 -0.22 2.03
CA ASN A 135 16.80 0.91 1.77
C ASN A 135 17.55 1.44 3.02
N ASP A 136 17.33 0.87 4.21
CA ASP A 136 17.99 1.29 5.45
C ASP A 136 19.34 0.58 5.62
N ARG A 137 20.39 1.19 5.06
CA ARG A 137 21.76 0.65 5.11
C ARG A 137 22.30 0.51 6.54
N ASP A 138 21.88 1.37 7.46
CA ASP A 138 22.38 1.33 8.83
C ASP A 138 21.68 0.24 9.65
N TYR A 139 20.41 -0.04 9.37
CA TYR A 139 19.76 -1.25 9.83
C TYR A 139 20.48 -2.50 9.31
N MET A 140 20.73 -2.58 8.00
CA MET A 140 21.41 -3.74 7.39
C MET A 140 22.78 -4.00 8.01
N ARG A 141 23.61 -2.95 8.17
CA ARG A 141 24.93 -3.06 8.82
C ARG A 141 24.85 -3.54 10.27
N ARG A 142 23.94 -2.95 11.07
CA ARG A 142 23.78 -3.33 12.49
C ARG A 142 23.31 -4.77 12.66
N HIS A 143 22.56 -5.31 11.70
CA HIS A 143 22.05 -6.67 11.72
C HIS A 143 22.87 -7.66 10.88
N GLY A 144 24.03 -7.24 10.36
CA GLY A 144 24.92 -8.11 9.59
C GLY A 144 24.34 -8.60 8.25
N ILE A 145 23.39 -7.86 7.66
CA ILE A 145 22.76 -8.20 6.38
C ILE A 145 23.64 -7.66 5.26
N ASP A 146 24.17 -8.56 4.42
CA ASP A 146 24.98 -8.18 3.25
C ASP A 146 24.10 -7.82 2.06
N VAL A 147 24.08 -6.54 1.71
CA VAL A 147 23.28 -5.99 0.59
C VAL A 147 23.81 -6.35 -0.80
N ASN A 148 25.03 -6.90 -0.89
CA ASN A 148 25.62 -7.35 -2.15
C ASN A 148 25.45 -8.86 -2.36
N GLN A 149 24.95 -9.59 -1.36
CA GLN A 149 24.63 -11.00 -1.49
C GLN A 149 23.30 -11.15 -2.23
N THR A 150 23.34 -11.42 -3.53
CA THR A 150 22.18 -11.88 -4.28
C THR A 150 21.99 -13.37 -4.00
N GLY A 151 20.91 -13.74 -3.31
CA GLY A 151 20.51 -15.13 -3.17
C GLY A 151 20.19 -15.73 -4.53
N VAL A 152 21.10 -16.57 -5.04
CA VAL A 152 20.88 -17.51 -6.15
C VAL A 152 21.07 -18.90 -5.58
#